data_AF-A0A1H0MJU7-F1
#
_entry.id   AF-A0A1H0MJU7-F1
#
_cell.length_a   1.000
_cell.length_b   1.000
_cell.length_c   1.000
_cell.angle_alpha   90.00
_cell.angle_beta   90.00
_cell.angle_gamma   90.00
#
_symmetry.space_group_name_H-M   'P 1'
#
loop_
_entity.id
_entity.type
_entity.pdbx_description
1 polymer ?
#
loop_
_entity_poly.entity_id
_entity_poly.type
_entity_poly.pdbx_seq_one_letter_code
_entity_poly.pdbx_strand_id
1 'polypeptide(L)'
;MDRRLAFGGIRVPAREYGVEGVVSMKSHEGLVRLKLFQVKEKRRQLGQLDLMMGEFERMAAELDAQILSEEKKAGITDTTHFAYPTFAKAARQRRDNLFDSIRDLKAQKDEAEAALAESEAELAKAEALEQRDGKPREEETPPTDKRAMIG
;
A
#
# COMPACT_ATOMS: atom_id res chain seq x y z
N MET A 1 43.95 -68.15 -24.79
CA MET A 1 42.51 -68.31 -24.52
C MET A 1 41.83 -67.03 -24.94
N ASP A 2 41.50 -66.94 -26.23
CA ASP A 2 40.59 -65.94 -26.77
C ASP A 2 39.15 -66.37 -26.45
N ARG A 3 38.32 -65.41 -26.02
CA ARG A 3 36.87 -65.41 -26.23
C ARG A 3 36.29 -64.04 -25.86
N ARG A 4 36.15 -63.21 -26.89
CA ARG A 4 34.95 -62.42 -27.27
C ARG A 4 33.95 -62.09 -26.14
N LEU A 5 33.49 -60.84 -26.07
CA LEU A 5 32.24 -60.42 -26.73
C LEU A 5 31.96 -58.94 -26.47
N ALA A 6 31.57 -58.28 -27.56
CA ALA A 6 31.15 -56.91 -27.67
C ALA A 6 29.95 -56.60 -26.76
N PHE A 7 29.92 -55.39 -26.20
CA PHE A 7 28.67 -54.72 -25.86
C PHE A 7 28.67 -53.32 -26.43
N GLY A 8 27.57 -53.03 -27.13
CA GLY A 8 27.43 -51.96 -28.09
C GLY A 8 27.62 -50.57 -27.50
N GLY A 9 28.36 -49.76 -28.25
CA GLY A 9 28.31 -48.32 -28.10
C GLY A 9 26.93 -47.79 -28.46
N ILE A 10 26.13 -47.48 -27.44
CA ILE A 10 25.02 -46.54 -27.58
C ILE A 10 25.59 -45.20 -27.14
N ARG A 11 26.05 -44.43 -28.12
CA ARG A 11 26.39 -43.02 -27.94
C ARG A 11 25.07 -42.28 -27.79
N VAL A 12 24.60 -42.10 -26.56
CA VAL A 12 23.46 -41.23 -26.25
C VAL A 12 23.89 -39.81 -26.64
N PRO A 13 23.19 -39.11 -27.56
CA PRO A 13 23.48 -37.70 -27.78
C PRO A 13 23.10 -36.95 -26.50
N ALA A 14 24.09 -36.33 -25.86
CA ALA A 14 23.84 -35.34 -24.83
C ALA A 14 22.97 -34.25 -25.47
N ARG A 15 21.69 -34.17 -25.08
CA ARG A 15 20.87 -33.01 -25.37
C ARG A 15 21.49 -31.84 -24.61
N GLU A 16 22.24 -31.02 -25.32
CA GLU A 16 22.49 -29.63 -24.91
C GLU A 16 21.12 -28.95 -24.80
N TYR A 17 20.62 -28.84 -23.57
CA TYR A 17 19.57 -27.87 -23.27
C TYR A 17 20.27 -26.51 -23.20
N GLY A 18 20.49 -25.93 -24.37
CA GLY A 18 20.88 -24.55 -24.54
C GLY A 18 19.73 -23.63 -24.11
N VAL A 19 20.00 -22.93 -23.01
CA VAL A 19 19.78 -21.50 -22.75
C VAL A 19 18.38 -20.87 -22.87
N GLU A 20 18.18 -19.95 -21.91
CA GLU A 20 17.46 -18.68 -22.06
C GLU A 20 15.92 -18.69 -22.03
N GLY A 21 15.35 -18.14 -20.95
CA GLY A 21 14.02 -17.53 -21.06
C GLY A 21 13.11 -17.47 -19.84
N VAL A 22 13.44 -18.01 -18.66
CA VAL A 22 12.40 -18.15 -17.59
C VAL A 22 12.51 -17.15 -16.42
N VAL A 23 13.50 -16.25 -16.37
CA VAL A 23 13.74 -15.47 -15.13
C VAL A 23 13.13 -14.07 -15.10
N SER A 24 12.68 -13.48 -16.22
CA SER A 24 12.26 -12.06 -16.22
C SER A 24 10.75 -11.77 -16.17
N MET A 25 9.88 -12.75 -16.37
CA MET A 25 8.41 -12.49 -16.43
C MET A 25 7.70 -12.49 -15.07
N LYS A 26 8.18 -13.22 -14.06
CA LYS A 26 7.50 -13.32 -12.74
C LYS A 26 7.90 -12.24 -11.73
N SER A 27 8.98 -11.52 -11.97
CA SER A 27 9.49 -10.50 -11.05
C SER A 27 8.65 -9.22 -11.07
N HIS A 28 8.21 -8.77 -12.25
CA HIS A 28 7.44 -7.54 -12.43
C HIS A 28 5.99 -7.68 -11.94
N GLU A 29 5.30 -8.77 -12.27
CA GLU A 29 3.94 -9.04 -11.75
C GLU A 29 3.94 -9.15 -10.22
N GLY A 30 4.96 -9.79 -9.63
CA GLY A 30 5.14 -9.87 -8.18
C GLY A 30 5.37 -8.50 -7.54
N LEU A 31 6.12 -7.61 -8.20
CA LEU A 31 6.36 -6.25 -7.74
C LEU A 31 5.07 -5.41 -7.76
N VAL A 32 4.27 -5.50 -8.82
CA VAL A 32 2.97 -4.80 -8.91
C VAL A 32 2.04 -5.26 -7.78
N ARG A 33 1.92 -6.57 -7.54
CA ARG A 33 1.11 -7.09 -6.42
C ARG A 33 1.60 -6.59 -5.06
N LEU A 34 2.92 -6.53 -4.85
CA LEU A 34 3.50 -6.00 -3.61
C LEU A 34 3.15 -4.52 -3.43
N LYS A 35 3.27 -3.70 -4.49
CA LYS A 35 2.93 -2.27 -4.45
C LYS A 35 1.43 -2.04 -4.22
N LEU A 36 0.55 -2.84 -4.84
CA LEU A 36 -0.89 -2.83 -4.58
C LEU A 36 -1.21 -3.12 -3.10
N PHE A 37 -0.55 -4.10 -2.51
CA PHE A 37 -0.71 -4.42 -1.09
C PHE A 37 -0.29 -3.24 -0.20
N GLN A 38 0.84 -2.60 -0.50
CA GLN A 38 1.33 -1.42 0.23
C GLN A 38 0.32 -0.26 0.16
N VAL A 39 -0.20 0.06 -1.03
CA VAL A 39 -1.23 1.11 -1.22
C VAL A 39 -2.49 0.77 -0.41
N LYS A 40 -2.97 -0.48 -0.49
CA LYS A 40 -4.16 -0.91 0.25
C LYS A 40 -3.98 -0.78 1.76
N GLU A 41 -2.82 -1.16 2.28
CA GLU A 41 -2.52 -1.07 3.70
C GLU A 41 -2.44 0.39 4.18
N LYS A 42 -1.78 1.28 3.42
CA LYS A 42 -1.75 2.71 3.73
C LYS A 42 -3.15 3.35 3.72
N ARG A 43 -3.99 3.01 2.75
CA ARG A 43 -5.40 3.44 2.73
C ARG A 43 -6.18 2.95 3.95
N ARG A 44 -5.93 1.71 4.38
CA ARG A 44 -6.54 1.16 5.60
C ARG A 44 -6.11 1.95 6.83
N GLN A 45 -4.83 2.30 6.95
CA GLN A 45 -4.30 3.10 8.05
C GLN A 45 -4.94 4.50 8.10
N LEU A 46 -5.08 5.17 6.95
CA LEU A 46 -5.81 6.45 6.88
C LEU A 46 -7.25 6.33 7.39
N GLY A 47 -7.96 5.28 6.98
CA GLY A 47 -9.31 5.03 7.48
C GLY A 47 -9.37 4.83 9.00
N GLN A 48 -8.34 4.25 9.62
CA GLN A 48 -8.27 4.11 11.07
C GLN A 48 -8.03 5.46 11.76
N LEU A 49 -7.20 6.33 11.19
CA LEU A 49 -6.97 7.68 11.70
C LEU A 49 -8.27 8.50 11.66
N ASP A 50 -9.02 8.43 10.55
CA ASP A 50 -10.31 9.11 10.40
C ASP A 50 -11.35 8.63 11.42
N LEU A 51 -11.44 7.32 11.63
CA LEU A 51 -12.35 6.75 12.64
C LEU A 51 -12.00 7.26 14.04
N MET A 52 -10.72 7.25 14.40
CA MET A 52 -10.27 7.66 15.73
C MET A 52 -10.46 9.17 15.96
N MET A 53 -10.20 10.00 14.94
CA MET A 53 -10.50 11.43 14.99
C MET A 53 -11.99 11.68 15.19
N GLY A 54 -12.86 10.99 14.44
CA GLY A 54 -14.31 11.11 14.59
C GLY A 54 -14.81 10.66 15.97
N GLU A 55 -14.19 9.65 16.58
CA GLU A 55 -14.49 9.25 17.96
C GLU A 55 -14.12 10.34 18.98
N PHE A 56 -12.95 10.97 18.82
CA PHE A 56 -12.52 12.04 19.70
C PHE A 56 -13.39 13.29 19.55
N GLU A 57 -13.80 13.63 18.32
CA GLU A 57 -14.71 14.74 18.06
C GLU A 57 -16.08 14.51 18.71
N ARG A 58 -16.63 13.29 18.64
CA ARG A 58 -17.87 12.93 19.33
C ARG A 58 -17.73 13.06 20.85
N MET A 59 -16.66 12.52 21.43
CA MET A 59 -16.41 12.63 22.88
C MET A 59 -16.21 14.07 23.34
N ALA A 60 -15.55 14.92 22.55
CA ALA A 60 -15.39 16.34 22.84
C ALA A 60 -16.74 17.07 22.85
N ALA A 61 -17.60 16.79 21.88
CA ALA A 61 -18.95 17.36 21.81
C ALA A 61 -19.84 16.92 22.99
N GLU A 62 -19.72 15.67 23.42
CA GLU A 62 -20.41 15.17 24.62
C GLU A 62 -19.94 15.91 25.89
N LEU A 63 -18.63 16.14 26.02
CA LEU A 63 -18.07 16.92 27.13
C LEU A 63 -18.56 18.38 27.10
N ASP A 64 -18.64 19.01 25.92
CA ASP A 64 -19.20 20.35 25.78
C ASP A 64 -20.66 20.42 26.27
N ALA A 65 -21.49 19.44 25.90
CA ALA A 65 -22.86 19.37 26.39
C ALA A 65 -22.93 19.21 27.92
N GLN A 66 -22.05 18.39 28.50
CA GLN A 66 -21.96 18.22 29.95
C GLN A 66 -21.50 19.50 30.67
N ILE A 67 -20.51 20.21 30.12
CA ILE A 67 -20.03 21.49 30.64
C ILE A 67 -21.19 22.50 30.68
N LEU A 68 -21.90 22.67 29.56
CA LEU A 68 -23.03 23.60 29.47
C LEU A 68 -24.15 23.25 30.45
N SER A 69 -24.45 21.97 30.62
CA SER A 69 -25.41 21.49 31.61
C SER A 69 -25.00 21.88 33.03
N GLU A 70 -23.74 21.65 33.41
CA GLU A 70 -23.26 21.96 34.76
C GLU A 70 -23.15 23.45 35.04
N GLU A 71 -22.67 24.25 34.07
CA GLU A 71 -22.63 25.71 34.17
C GLU A 71 -24.05 26.28 34.34
N LYS A 72 -25.02 25.76 33.59
CA LYS A 72 -26.43 26.18 33.71
C LYS A 72 -27.03 25.81 35.07
N LYS A 73 -26.73 24.62 35.60
CA LYS A 73 -27.18 24.19 36.93
C LYS A 73 -26.59 25.06 38.04
N ALA A 74 -25.31 25.41 37.93
CA ALA A 74 -24.62 26.24 38.90
C ALA A 74 -24.94 27.75 38.76
N GLY A 75 -25.39 28.18 37.57
CA GLY A 75 -25.56 29.59 37.24
C GLY A 75 -24.24 30.35 37.10
N ILE A 76 -23.12 29.64 36.93
CA ILE A 76 -21.76 30.19 36.87
C ILE A 76 -21.09 29.67 35.60
N THR A 77 -20.76 30.59 34.70
CA THR A 77 -20.06 30.30 33.43
C THR A 77 -18.62 30.85 33.41
N ASP A 78 -18.29 31.77 34.31
CA ASP A 78 -16.94 32.29 34.46
C ASP A 78 -16.03 31.23 35.09
N THR A 79 -15.07 30.74 34.30
CA THR A 79 -14.12 29.70 34.68
C THR A 79 -13.12 30.14 35.76
N THR A 80 -12.97 31.46 35.96
CA THR A 80 -12.11 32.04 37.00
C THR A 80 -12.84 32.23 38.33
N HIS A 81 -14.15 32.08 38.34
CA HIS A 81 -14.97 32.20 39.55
C HIS A 81 -14.59 31.11 40.56
N PHE A 82 -14.41 31.48 41.84
CA PHE A 82 -13.97 30.54 42.88
C PHE A 82 -14.94 29.35 43.06
N ALA A 83 -16.23 29.58 42.82
CA ALA A 83 -17.28 28.55 42.88
C ALA A 83 -17.61 27.92 41.51
N TYR A 84 -16.76 28.12 40.49
CA TYR A 84 -16.93 27.45 39.21
C TYR A 84 -16.93 25.92 39.41
N PRO A 85 -17.89 25.17 38.83
CA PRO A 85 -18.03 23.75 39.13
C PRO A 85 -16.77 22.95 38.80
N THR A 86 -16.25 22.22 39.79
CA THR A 86 -15.06 21.36 39.61
C THR A 86 -15.23 20.37 38.47
N PHE A 87 -16.45 19.82 38.30
CA PHE A 87 -16.76 18.94 37.18
C PHE A 87 -16.60 19.66 35.83
N ALA A 88 -17.20 20.84 35.66
CA ALA A 88 -17.10 21.60 34.42
C ALA A 88 -15.65 22.00 34.11
N LYS A 89 -14.84 22.26 35.14
CA LYS A 89 -13.40 22.51 35.00
C LYS A 89 -12.63 21.28 34.49
N ALA A 90 -12.88 20.12 35.11
CA ALA A 90 -12.24 18.87 34.70
C ALA A 90 -12.68 18.43 33.28
N ALA A 91 -13.96 18.59 32.96
CA ALA A 91 -14.51 18.28 31.64
C ALA A 91 -13.89 19.16 30.55
N ARG A 92 -13.71 20.47 30.81
CA ARG A 92 -12.99 21.39 29.90
C ARG A 92 -11.56 20.91 29.64
N GLN A 93 -10.80 20.61 30.69
CA GLN A 93 -9.43 20.10 30.53
C GLN A 93 -9.38 18.82 29.70
N ARG A 94 -10.31 17.89 29.94
CA ARG A 94 -10.37 16.63 29.17
C ARG A 94 -10.69 16.89 27.70
N ARG A 95 -11.64 17.77 27.42
CA ARG A 95 -12.00 18.17 26.05
C ARG A 95 -10.82 18.82 25.33
N ASP A 96 -10.09 19.70 26.01
CA ASP A 96 -8.91 20.36 25.43
C ASP A 96 -7.82 19.33 25.08
N ASN A 97 -7.58 18.34 25.95
CA ASN A 97 -6.67 17.23 25.65
C ASN A 97 -7.13 16.38 24.44
N LEU A 98 -8.44 16.21 24.24
CA LEU A 98 -8.97 15.51 23.06
C LEU A 98 -8.71 16.32 21.79
N PHE A 99 -8.87 17.65 21.84
CA PHE A 99 -8.56 18.51 20.70
C PHE A 99 -7.08 18.54 20.35
N ASP A 100 -6.19 18.50 21.33
CA ASP A 100 -4.77 18.36 21.09
C ASP A 100 -4.45 17.00 20.44
N SER A 101 -5.05 15.91 20.95
CA SER A 101 -4.92 14.58 20.32
C SER A 101 -5.45 14.57 18.88
N ILE A 102 -6.57 15.25 18.59
CA ILE A 102 -7.10 15.38 17.21
C ILE A 102 -6.12 16.15 16.33
N ARG A 103 -5.47 17.21 16.84
CA ARG A 103 -4.47 17.96 16.08
C ARG A 103 -3.28 17.07 15.71
N ASP A 104 -2.80 16.28 16.66
CA ASP A 104 -1.68 15.35 16.42
C ASP A 104 -2.07 14.28 15.38
N LEU A 105 -3.31 13.77 15.43
CA LEU A 105 -3.81 12.82 14.44
C LEU A 105 -3.98 13.43 13.05
N LYS A 106 -4.35 14.71 12.95
CA LYS A 106 -4.38 15.42 11.66
C LYS A 106 -2.99 15.49 11.04
N ALA A 107 -1.97 15.84 11.84
CA ALA A 107 -0.59 15.84 11.35
C ALA A 107 -0.14 14.44 10.89
N GLN A 108 -0.46 13.38 11.65
CA GLN A 108 -0.18 12.00 11.24
C GLN A 108 -0.92 11.58 9.98
N LYS A 109 -2.17 12.06 9.82
CA LYS A 109 -2.98 11.81 8.62
C LYS A 109 -2.34 12.48 7.40
N ASP A 110 -1.95 13.74 7.51
CA ASP A 110 -1.30 14.48 6.40
C ASP A 110 -0.01 13.77 5.95
N GLU A 111 0.80 13.28 6.90
CA GLU A 111 1.99 12.48 6.60
C GLU A 111 1.66 11.14 5.92
N ALA A 112 0.64 10.44 6.41
CA ALA A 112 0.18 9.17 5.84
C ALA A 112 -0.42 9.35 4.44
N GLU A 113 -1.10 10.47 4.16
CA GLU A 113 -1.61 10.83 2.83
C GLU A 113 -0.47 11.09 1.85
N ALA A 114 0.56 11.83 2.26
CA ALA A 114 1.75 12.02 1.45
C ALA A 114 2.45 10.69 1.14
N ALA A 115 2.59 9.82 2.15
CA ALA A 115 3.17 8.49 1.97
C ALA A 115 2.31 7.58 1.07
N LEU A 116 0.98 7.72 1.10
CA LEU A 116 0.08 7.02 0.20
C LEU A 116 0.30 7.48 -1.25
N ALA A 117 0.33 8.80 -1.49
CA ALA A 117 0.55 9.37 -2.82
C ALA A 117 1.87 8.90 -3.43
N GLU A 118 2.94 8.81 -2.63
CA GLU A 118 4.22 8.25 -3.08
C GLU A 118 4.08 6.78 -3.50
N SER A 119 3.42 5.93 -2.69
CA SER A 119 3.22 4.52 -3.04
C SER A 119 2.30 4.32 -4.24
N GLU A 120 1.31 5.18 -4.44
CA GLU A 120 0.48 5.17 -5.65
C GLU A 120 1.29 5.52 -6.90
N ALA A 121 2.20 6.50 -6.81
CA ALA A 121 3.11 6.84 -7.90
C ALA A 121 4.10 5.70 -8.21
N GLU A 122 4.60 5.00 -7.19
CA GLU A 122 5.45 3.82 -7.38
C GLU A 122 4.70 2.64 -8.00
N LEU A 123 3.45 2.41 -7.60
CA LEU A 123 2.58 1.41 -8.21
C LEU A 123 2.37 1.71 -9.69
N ALA A 124 2.01 2.95 -10.03
CA ALA A 124 1.80 3.35 -11.43
C ALA A 124 3.06 3.15 -12.29
N LYS A 125 4.26 3.41 -11.73
CA LYS A 125 5.54 3.12 -12.41
C LYS A 125 5.74 1.61 -12.62
N ALA A 126 5.42 0.78 -11.62
CA ALA A 126 5.54 -0.67 -11.73
C ALA A 126 4.58 -1.24 -12.78
N GLU A 127 3.33 -0.78 -12.82
CA GLU A 127 2.33 -1.16 -13.82
C GLU A 127 2.78 -0.76 -15.24
N ALA A 128 3.37 0.44 -15.40
CA ALA A 128 3.87 0.90 -16.69
C ALA A 128 5.06 0.06 -17.21
N LEU A 129 5.93 -0.43 -16.31
CA LEU A 129 7.03 -1.33 -16.68
C LEU A 129 6.51 -2.68 -17.15
N GLU A 130 5.52 -3.25 -16.45
CA GLU A 130 4.88 -4.50 -16.85
C GLU A 130 4.23 -4.40 -18.25
N GLN A 131 3.51 -3.31 -18.54
CA GLN A 131 2.88 -3.10 -19.85
C GLN A 131 3.89 -2.98 -21.01
N ARG A 132 5.09 -2.45 -20.74
CA ARG A 132 6.15 -2.31 -21.75
C ARG A 132 6.80 -3.66 -22.09
N ASP A 133 7.04 -4.49 -21.08
CA ASP A 133 7.61 -5.83 -21.26
C ASP A 133 6.58 -6.84 -21.82
N GLY A 134 5.28 -6.59 -21.61
CA GLY A 134 4.19 -7.39 -22.16
C GLY A 134 3.89 -7.16 -23.64
N LYS A 135 4.46 -6.12 -24.28
CA LYS A 135 4.42 -5.98 -25.74
C LYS A 135 5.55 -6.81 -26.34
N PRO A 136 5.27 -7.94 -27.03
CA PRO A 136 6.31 -8.62 -27.78
C PRO A 136 6.87 -7.61 -28.78
N ARG A 137 8.20 -7.45 -28.81
CA ARG A 137 8.88 -6.85 -29.98
C ARG A 137 8.37 -7.66 -31.17
N GLU A 138 7.62 -7.01 -32.06
CA GLU A 138 7.31 -7.60 -33.36
C GLU A 138 8.65 -8.00 -33.96
N GLU A 139 8.89 -9.31 -34.03
CA GLU A 139 10.01 -9.88 -34.76
C GLU A 139 9.85 -9.38 -36.20
N GLU A 140 10.75 -8.50 -36.63
CA GLU A 140 11.02 -8.28 -38.05
C GLU A 140 11.43 -9.63 -38.64
N THR A 141 10.44 -10.39 -39.08
CA THR A 141 10.63 -11.57 -39.91
C THR A 141 11.16 -11.05 -41.25
N PRO A 142 12.41 -11.37 -41.64
CA PRO A 142 12.92 -10.92 -42.93
C PRO A 142 12.08 -11.55 -44.05
N PRO A 143 11.86 -10.83 -45.17
CA PRO A 143 10.99 -11.32 -46.23
C PRO A 143 11.60 -12.61 -46.79
N THR A 144 10.84 -13.71 -46.69
CA THR A 144 11.22 -14.98 -47.35
C THR A 144 11.04 -14.81 -48.84
N ASP A 145 12.15 -14.60 -49.55
CA ASP A 145 12.17 -14.58 -51.02
C ASP A 145 11.95 -16.01 -51.54
N LYS A 146 10.67 -16.35 -51.76
CA LYS A 146 10.26 -17.58 -52.42
C LYS A 146 10.42 -17.39 -53.93
N ARG A 147 11.64 -17.59 -54.44
CA ARG A 147 11.85 -17.96 -55.84
C ARG A 147 12.20 -19.43 -55.95
N ALA A 148 11.15 -20.24 -55.97
CA ALA A 148 11.18 -21.49 -56.70
C ALA A 148 11.29 -21.17 -58.20
N MET A 149 12.28 -21.72 -58.90
CA MET A 149 12.04 -22.44 -60.17
C MET A 149 13.27 -23.23 -60.61
N ILE A 150 13.00 -24.50 -60.86
CA ILE A 150 13.81 -25.53 -61.49
C ILE A 150 13.97 -25.21 -62.98
N GLY A 151 15.13 -25.53 -63.56
CA GLY A 151 15.41 -25.50 -65.00
C GLY A 151 16.89 -25.58 -65.28
#